data_AF-A0ABD7AW61-F1
#
_entry.id   AF-A0ABD7AW61-F1
#
_cell.length_a   1.000
_cell.length_b   1.000
_cell.length_c   1.000
_cell.angle_alpha   90.00
_cell.angle_beta   90.00
_cell.angle_gamma   90.00
#
_symmetry.space_group_name_H-M   'P 1'
#
loop_
_entity.id
_entity.type
_entity.pdbx_description
1 polymer ?
#
loop_
_entity_poly.entity_id
_entity_poly.type
_entity_poly.pdbx_seq_one_letter_code
_entity_poly.pdbx_strand_id
1 'polypeptide(L)'
;MDLNPAKKELNRAWRCIDRMKAAQSYDEYDEAWSDFLSRIENVFNRIKVAAELHKKYPSFSSKTNHLRSTDALLIYLKQARNSAHHGIADTSKLVSGGFTINPVTPGGMVSIESLTIDAHGNATLIPGGPMKLNVYPSSIEAVPCHNRGVTYNPPAQHLGESVDSKSPITIAEHGCVFYQNYLHDAEKVFLK
;
A
#
# COMPACT_ATOMS: atom_id res chain seq x y z
N MET A 1 -32.30 7.18 -1.13
CA MET A 1 -30.88 7.41 -0.82
C MET A 1 -30.06 6.94 -2.01
N ASP A 2 -29.07 7.70 -2.48
CA ASP A 2 -28.24 7.30 -3.63
C ASP A 2 -26.82 6.95 -3.18
N LEU A 3 -26.46 5.67 -3.29
CA LEU A 3 -25.12 5.15 -2.97
C LEU A 3 -24.25 4.93 -4.23
N ASN A 4 -24.78 5.20 -5.43
CA ASN A 4 -24.02 5.06 -6.67
C ASN A 4 -22.73 5.91 -6.71
N PRO A 5 -22.67 7.14 -6.15
CA PRO A 5 -21.43 7.89 -6.07
C PRO A 5 -20.33 7.17 -5.31
N ALA A 6 -20.66 6.50 -4.19
CA ALA A 6 -19.69 5.71 -3.43
C ALA A 6 -19.19 4.50 -4.22
N LYS A 7 -20.10 3.79 -4.91
CA LYS A 7 -19.76 2.68 -5.80
C LYS A 7 -18.82 3.09 -6.93
N LYS A 8 -19.04 4.27 -7.53
CA LYS A 8 -18.16 4.83 -8.56
C LYS A 8 -16.77 5.13 -8.02
N GLU A 9 -16.65 5.68 -6.80
CA GLU A 9 -15.33 5.91 -6.18
C GLU A 9 -14.62 4.60 -5.85
N LEU A 10 -15.33 3.56 -5.38
CA LEU A 10 -14.73 2.24 -5.14
C LEU A 10 -14.21 1.61 -6.43
N ASN A 11 -14.98 1.67 -7.51
CA ASN A 11 -14.52 1.19 -8.82
C ASN A 11 -13.31 1.96 -9.33
N ARG A 12 -13.23 3.27 -9.08
CA ARG A 12 -12.06 4.09 -9.41
C ARG A 12 -10.85 3.69 -8.58
N ALA A 13 -11.04 3.40 -7.28
CA ALA A 13 -9.97 2.93 -6.41
C ALA A 13 -9.37 1.60 -6.92
N TRP A 14 -10.19 0.65 -7.35
CA TRP A 14 -9.71 -0.58 -8.00
C TRP A 14 -8.91 -0.31 -9.28
N ARG A 15 -9.37 0.61 -10.14
CA ARG A 15 -8.62 1.00 -11.35
C ARG A 15 -7.27 1.64 -11.03
N CYS A 16 -7.15 2.35 -9.92
CA CYS A 16 -5.85 2.88 -9.47
C CYS A 16 -4.88 1.73 -9.12
N ILE A 17 -5.38 0.64 -8.53
CA ILE A 17 -4.57 -0.57 -8.28
C ILE A 17 -4.11 -1.20 -9.59
N ASP A 18 -5.00 -1.30 -10.59
CA ASP A 18 -4.63 -1.81 -11.92
C ASP A 18 -3.59 -0.92 -12.60
N ARG A 19 -3.72 0.41 -12.47
CA ARG A 19 -2.70 1.38 -12.94
C ARG A 19 -1.36 1.19 -12.24
N MET A 20 -1.33 1.01 -10.91
CA MET A 20 -0.09 0.72 -10.17
C MET A 20 0.56 -0.58 -10.66
N LYS A 21 -0.22 -1.62 -10.95
CA LYS A 21 0.29 -2.90 -11.47
C LYS A 21 0.84 -2.80 -12.89
N ALA A 22 0.29 -1.89 -13.70
CA ALA A 22 0.69 -1.68 -15.08
C ALA A 22 1.75 -0.58 -15.27
N ALA A 23 2.06 0.19 -14.22
CA ALA A 23 2.98 1.32 -14.27
C ALA A 23 4.36 0.91 -14.78
N GLN A 24 4.91 1.69 -15.71
CA GLN A 24 6.24 1.46 -16.29
C GLN A 24 7.32 2.34 -15.64
N SER A 25 6.91 3.30 -14.82
CA SER A 25 7.80 4.18 -14.07
C SER A 25 7.34 4.34 -12.63
N TYR A 26 8.26 4.79 -11.77
CA TYR A 26 7.93 5.15 -10.39
C TYR A 26 6.92 6.30 -10.33
N ASP A 27 7.06 7.31 -11.19
CA ASP A 27 6.16 8.46 -11.22
C ASP A 27 4.72 8.07 -11.56
N GLU A 28 4.53 7.19 -12.56
CA GLU A 28 3.20 6.64 -12.90
C GLU A 28 2.58 5.85 -11.74
N TYR A 29 3.43 5.09 -11.03
CA TYR A 29 3.00 4.32 -9.87
C TYR A 29 2.58 5.24 -8.72
N ASP A 30 3.40 6.23 -8.39
CA ASP A 30 3.15 7.16 -7.28
C ASP A 30 1.92 8.03 -7.55
N GLU A 31 1.72 8.47 -8.80
CA GLU A 31 0.48 9.16 -9.22
C GLU A 31 -0.75 8.26 -9.00
N ALA A 32 -0.69 7.01 -9.44
CA ALA A 32 -1.79 6.06 -9.27
C ALA A 32 -2.07 5.75 -7.78
N TRP A 33 -1.03 5.69 -6.95
CA TRP A 33 -1.12 5.51 -5.51
C TRP A 33 -1.78 6.73 -4.82
N SER A 34 -1.35 7.95 -5.15
CA SER A 34 -1.93 9.19 -4.63
C SER A 34 -3.42 9.35 -5.02
N ASP A 35 -3.75 8.99 -6.26
CA ASP A 35 -5.13 8.91 -6.72
C ASP A 35 -5.93 7.90 -5.89
N PHE A 36 -5.41 6.68 -5.69
CA PHE A 36 -6.06 5.65 -4.88
C PHE A 36 -6.40 6.17 -3.48
N LEU A 37 -5.44 6.77 -2.78
CA LEU A 37 -5.60 7.32 -1.43
C LEU A 37 -6.75 8.32 -1.35
N SER A 38 -6.92 9.12 -2.41
CA SER A 38 -8.02 10.06 -2.54
C SER A 38 -9.37 9.35 -2.77
N ARG A 39 -9.40 8.36 -3.67
CA ARG A 39 -10.62 7.63 -4.02
C ARG A 39 -11.16 6.81 -2.87
N ILE A 40 -10.29 6.15 -2.11
CA ILE A 40 -10.74 5.27 -1.03
C ILE A 40 -11.38 6.05 0.13
N GLU A 41 -10.84 7.24 0.46
CA GLU A 41 -11.45 8.15 1.44
C GLU A 41 -12.80 8.71 0.94
N ASN A 42 -12.92 8.96 -0.37
CA ASN A 42 -14.18 9.40 -0.95
C ASN A 42 -15.29 8.35 -0.83
N VAL A 43 -14.99 7.05 -0.84
CA VAL A 43 -16.03 6.01 -0.61
C VAL A 43 -16.74 6.25 0.72
N PHE A 44 -15.97 6.42 1.81
CA PHE A 44 -16.50 6.71 3.13
C PHE A 44 -17.33 8.00 3.14
N ASN A 45 -16.79 9.08 2.58
CA ASN A 45 -17.46 10.38 2.58
C ASN A 45 -18.75 10.39 1.75
N ARG A 46 -18.79 9.68 0.62
CA ARG A 46 -20.01 9.57 -0.20
C ARG A 46 -21.11 8.78 0.49
N ILE A 47 -20.76 7.69 1.19
CA ILE A 47 -21.73 6.94 2.02
C ILE A 47 -22.25 7.85 3.14
N LYS A 48 -21.36 8.57 3.84
CA LYS A 48 -21.75 9.50 4.90
C LYS A 48 -22.75 10.54 4.40
N VAL A 49 -22.43 11.27 3.33
CA VAL A 49 -23.29 12.32 2.78
C VAL A 49 -24.66 11.76 2.36
N ALA A 50 -24.70 10.57 1.76
CA ALA A 50 -25.95 9.95 1.36
C ALA A 50 -26.82 9.51 2.56
N ALA A 51 -26.18 9.07 3.65
CA ALA A 51 -26.85 8.38 4.75
C ALA A 51 -26.97 9.17 6.05
N GLU A 52 -26.29 10.30 6.23
CA GLU A 52 -26.16 10.98 7.52
C GLU A 52 -27.48 11.43 8.15
N LEU A 53 -28.49 11.76 7.33
CA LEU A 53 -29.82 12.16 7.80
C LEU A 53 -30.71 10.95 8.17
N HIS A 54 -30.28 9.72 7.88
CA HIS A 54 -31.07 8.52 8.17
C HIS A 54 -30.91 8.10 9.63
N LYS A 55 -32.03 7.79 10.31
CA LYS A 55 -32.06 7.43 11.74
C LYS A 55 -31.12 6.29 12.17
N LYS A 56 -30.83 5.35 11.26
CA LYS A 56 -29.93 4.21 11.51
C LYS A 56 -28.44 4.55 11.31
N TYR A 57 -28.11 5.71 10.76
CA TYR A 57 -26.73 6.06 10.41
C TYR A 57 -25.77 6.17 11.61
N PRO A 58 -26.16 6.77 12.76
CA PRO A 58 -25.26 6.85 13.92
C PRO A 58 -24.81 5.47 14.41
N SER A 59 -25.72 4.51 14.53
CA SER A 59 -25.38 3.14 14.93
C SER A 59 -24.61 2.38 13.86
N PHE A 60 -25.01 2.53 12.58
CA PHE A 60 -24.32 1.91 11.44
C PHE A 60 -22.86 2.35 11.32
N SER A 61 -22.60 3.66 11.39
CA SER A 61 -21.25 4.22 11.17
C SER A 61 -20.32 4.09 12.38
N SER A 62 -20.85 3.84 13.58
CA SER A 62 -20.07 3.75 14.83
C SER A 62 -18.92 2.74 14.74
N LYS A 63 -19.20 1.50 14.29
CA LYS A 63 -18.20 0.45 14.14
C LYS A 63 -17.08 0.86 13.17
N THR A 64 -17.45 1.37 11.99
CA THR A 64 -16.49 1.79 10.96
C THR A 64 -15.64 2.99 11.42
N ASN A 65 -16.25 3.95 12.12
CA ASN A 65 -15.53 5.08 12.70
C ASN A 65 -14.50 4.61 13.74
N HIS A 66 -14.88 3.67 14.60
CA HIS A 66 -13.96 3.07 15.56
C HIS A 66 -12.78 2.39 14.86
N LEU A 67 -13.04 1.54 13.85
CA LEU A 67 -11.98 0.90 13.08
C LEU A 67 -11.08 1.91 12.38
N ARG A 68 -11.62 2.98 11.78
CA ARG A 68 -10.82 4.07 11.18
C ARG A 68 -9.95 4.85 12.17
N SER A 69 -10.14 4.65 13.48
CA SER A 69 -9.31 5.23 14.54
C SER A 69 -8.40 4.24 15.27
N THR A 70 -8.53 2.93 15.01
CA THR A 70 -7.85 1.87 15.78
C THR A 70 -7.17 0.82 14.92
N ASP A 71 -7.68 0.56 13.71
CA ASP A 71 -7.08 -0.36 12.76
C ASP A 71 -5.86 0.29 12.08
N ALA A 72 -4.73 -0.40 12.12
CA ALA A 72 -3.46 0.14 11.65
C ALA A 72 -3.48 0.48 10.15
N LEU A 73 -4.13 -0.35 9.32
CA LEU A 73 -4.23 -0.10 7.88
C LEU A 73 -5.13 1.08 7.57
N LEU A 74 -6.30 1.18 8.21
CA LEU A 74 -7.21 2.30 7.97
C LEU A 74 -6.66 3.63 8.46
N ILE A 75 -5.95 3.62 9.61
CA ILE A 75 -5.22 4.80 10.09
C ILE A 75 -4.15 5.18 9.07
N TYR A 76 -3.32 4.24 8.64
CA TYR A 76 -2.26 4.50 7.69
C TYR A 76 -2.79 5.12 6.39
N LEU A 77 -3.80 4.51 5.76
CA LEU A 77 -4.42 5.04 4.52
C LEU A 77 -4.90 6.48 4.68
N LYS A 78 -5.55 6.79 5.81
CA LYS A 78 -6.02 8.15 6.11
C LYS A 78 -4.88 9.14 6.24
N GLN A 79 -3.78 8.74 6.89
CA GLN A 79 -2.63 9.62 7.09
C GLN A 79 -1.80 9.77 5.82
N ALA A 80 -1.62 8.69 5.05
CA ALA A 80 -0.99 8.72 3.73
C ALA A 80 -1.71 9.67 2.79
N ARG A 81 -3.05 9.64 2.75
CA ARG A 81 -3.84 10.61 1.99
C ARG A 81 -3.56 12.04 2.43
N ASN A 82 -3.47 12.30 3.74
CA ASN A 82 -3.20 13.64 4.24
C ASN A 82 -1.79 14.12 3.86
N SER A 83 -0.80 13.22 3.90
CA SER A 83 0.56 13.51 3.45
C SER A 83 0.60 13.79 1.94
N ALA A 84 -0.09 13.00 1.11
CA ALA A 84 -0.17 13.22 -0.34
C ALA A 84 -0.88 14.54 -0.72
N HIS A 85 -1.93 14.93 0.02
CA HIS A 85 -2.70 16.15 -0.27
C HIS A 85 -2.06 17.45 0.26
N HIS A 86 -1.25 17.36 1.30
CA HIS A 86 -0.74 18.54 2.01
C HIS A 86 0.79 18.61 2.10
N GLY A 87 1.50 17.60 1.59
CA GLY A 87 2.95 17.48 1.70
C GLY A 87 3.67 17.49 0.36
N ILE A 88 4.92 17.95 0.40
CA ILE A 88 5.97 17.75 -0.62
C ILE A 88 6.63 16.37 -0.40
N ALA A 89 6.00 15.48 0.37
CA ALA A 89 6.60 14.27 0.89
C ALA A 89 6.06 13.04 0.16
N ASP A 90 6.96 12.20 -0.31
CA ASP A 90 6.63 10.95 -0.98
C ASP A 90 5.83 10.03 -0.04
N THR A 91 4.84 9.32 -0.59
CA THR A 91 4.04 8.33 0.16
C THR A 91 4.39 6.89 -0.21
N SER A 92 5.29 6.74 -1.19
CA SER A 92 5.96 5.50 -1.54
C SER A 92 7.45 5.78 -1.76
N LYS A 93 8.25 4.74 -1.98
CA LYS A 93 9.65 4.87 -2.43
C LYS A 93 10.03 3.70 -3.30
N LEU A 94 10.89 3.96 -4.29
CA LEU A 94 11.61 2.91 -5.00
C LEU A 94 12.72 2.36 -4.11
N VAL A 95 12.63 1.08 -3.78
CA VAL A 95 13.70 0.31 -3.15
C VAL A 95 14.47 -0.39 -4.25
N SER A 96 15.70 0.05 -4.47
CA SER A 96 16.59 -0.56 -5.46
C SER A 96 16.78 -2.04 -5.16
N GLY A 97 16.64 -2.84 -6.20
CA GLY A 97 17.04 -4.24 -6.17
C GLY A 97 18.54 -4.38 -5.99
N GLY A 98 18.96 -5.61 -5.77
CA GLY A 98 20.36 -5.96 -5.61
C GLY A 98 20.54 -7.45 -5.56
N PHE A 99 21.74 -7.88 -5.18
CA PHE A 99 21.98 -9.28 -4.91
C PHE A 99 22.97 -9.43 -3.77
N THR A 100 22.92 -10.58 -3.09
CA THR A 100 23.93 -10.98 -2.11
C THR A 100 24.59 -12.28 -2.57
N ILE A 101 25.90 -12.37 -2.37
CA ILE A 101 26.69 -13.59 -2.58
C ILE A 101 27.01 -14.15 -1.19
N ASN A 102 26.52 -15.34 -0.90
CA ASN A 102 26.64 -15.98 0.41
C ASN A 102 27.31 -17.34 0.29
N PRO A 103 27.90 -17.87 1.38
CA PRO A 103 28.30 -19.27 1.41
C PRO A 103 27.07 -20.17 1.28
N VAL A 104 27.25 -21.36 0.70
CA VAL A 104 26.17 -22.35 0.55
C VAL A 104 25.67 -22.89 1.89
N THR A 105 26.51 -22.84 2.93
CA THR A 105 26.20 -23.29 4.28
C THR A 105 26.31 -22.14 5.30
N PRO A 106 25.44 -22.08 6.33
CA PRO A 106 25.57 -21.11 7.43
C PRO A 106 26.95 -21.21 8.09
N GLY A 107 27.64 -20.08 8.24
CA GLY A 107 29.00 -20.03 8.80
C GLY A 107 30.13 -20.46 7.85
N GLY A 108 29.81 -20.81 6.59
CA GLY A 108 30.80 -21.12 5.56
C GLY A 108 31.52 -19.87 5.02
N MET A 109 32.45 -20.09 4.09
CA MET A 109 33.20 -19.03 3.42
C MET A 109 32.83 -18.94 1.93
N VAL A 110 32.80 -17.72 1.40
CA VAL A 110 32.74 -17.47 -0.05
C VAL A 110 34.15 -17.34 -0.58
N SER A 111 34.50 -18.14 -1.59
CA SER A 111 35.76 -18.00 -2.32
C SER A 111 35.48 -17.38 -3.69
N ILE A 112 36.22 -16.33 -4.04
CA ILE A 112 36.17 -15.67 -5.35
C ILE A 112 37.55 -15.86 -5.97
N GLU A 113 37.61 -16.56 -7.09
CA GLU A 113 38.86 -16.81 -7.82
C GLU A 113 39.29 -15.56 -8.60
N SER A 114 38.33 -14.86 -9.20
CA SER A 114 38.59 -13.63 -9.93
C SER A 114 37.38 -12.70 -9.90
N LEU A 115 37.63 -11.40 -9.83
CA LEU A 115 36.64 -10.35 -10.05
C LEU A 115 37.27 -9.30 -10.97
N THR A 116 36.67 -9.09 -12.14
CA THR A 116 37.08 -8.05 -13.09
C THR A 116 35.94 -7.08 -13.30
N ILE A 117 36.25 -5.78 -13.38
CA ILE A 117 35.28 -4.73 -13.72
C ILE A 117 35.83 -4.01 -14.94
N ASP A 118 35.05 -3.94 -16.02
CA ASP A 118 35.46 -3.26 -17.24
C ASP A 118 35.29 -1.73 -17.16
N ALA A 119 35.72 -1.01 -18.20
CA ALA A 119 35.60 0.44 -18.28
C ALA A 119 34.15 0.95 -18.35
N HIS A 120 33.18 0.05 -18.59
CA HIS A 120 31.75 0.35 -18.63
C HIS A 120 31.04 0.00 -17.31
N GLY A 121 31.78 -0.51 -16.31
CA GLY A 121 31.24 -0.91 -15.02
C GLY A 121 30.62 -2.30 -14.99
N ASN A 122 30.77 -3.10 -16.05
CA ASN A 122 30.33 -4.49 -16.03
C ASN A 122 31.30 -5.32 -15.20
N ALA A 123 30.77 -6.07 -14.22
CA ALA A 123 31.55 -6.96 -13.38
C ALA A 123 31.44 -8.41 -13.87
N THR A 124 32.57 -9.09 -14.05
CA THR A 124 32.65 -10.54 -14.23
C THR A 124 33.27 -11.17 -12.99
N LEU A 125 32.58 -12.14 -12.40
CA LEU A 125 33.02 -12.85 -11.21
C LEU A 125 33.22 -14.33 -11.54
N ILE A 126 34.39 -14.86 -11.21
CA ILE A 126 34.71 -16.29 -11.28
C ILE A 126 34.68 -16.85 -9.85
N PRO A 127 33.75 -17.76 -9.53
CA PRO A 127 33.64 -18.33 -8.20
C PRO A 127 34.78 -19.31 -7.93
N GLY A 128 35.52 -19.13 -6.83
CA GLY A 128 36.56 -20.07 -6.39
C GLY A 128 36.00 -21.29 -5.65
N GLY A 129 34.68 -21.46 -5.65
CA GLY A 129 33.94 -22.53 -5.00
C GLY A 129 32.44 -22.29 -5.03
N PRO A 130 31.63 -23.25 -4.56
CA PRO A 130 30.17 -23.10 -4.52
C PRO A 130 29.73 -21.88 -3.71
N MET A 131 28.81 -21.09 -4.28
CA MET A 131 28.23 -19.92 -3.63
C MET A 131 26.73 -19.86 -3.87
N LYS A 132 26.03 -19.17 -2.97
CA LYS A 132 24.60 -18.90 -3.06
C LYS A 132 24.38 -17.43 -3.45
N LEU A 133 23.83 -17.22 -4.63
CA LEU A 133 23.37 -15.91 -5.09
C LEU A 133 21.91 -15.73 -4.68
N ASN A 134 21.61 -14.70 -3.91
CA ASN A 134 20.23 -14.25 -3.68
C ASN A 134 20.01 -12.95 -4.43
N VAL A 135 19.06 -12.91 -5.35
CA VAL A 135 18.68 -11.70 -6.09
C VAL A 135 17.43 -11.11 -5.45
N TYR A 136 17.46 -9.81 -5.19
CA TYR A 136 16.35 -9.02 -4.68
C TYR A 136 15.90 -8.09 -5.80
N PRO A 137 14.71 -8.28 -6.38
CA PRO A 137 14.21 -7.36 -7.39
C PRO A 137 13.95 -5.98 -6.77
N SER A 138 14.01 -4.93 -7.59
CA SER A 138 13.52 -3.61 -7.16
C SER A 138 12.04 -3.70 -6.80
N SER A 139 11.63 -2.97 -5.78
CA SER A 139 10.25 -2.94 -5.31
C SER A 139 9.83 -1.54 -4.92
N ILE A 140 8.54 -1.25 -5.02
CA ILE A 140 7.99 -0.01 -4.47
C ILE A 140 7.37 -0.32 -3.11
N GLU A 141 7.83 0.40 -2.08
CA GLU A 141 7.36 0.26 -0.71
C GLU A 141 6.61 1.51 -0.26
N ALA A 142 5.53 1.32 0.49
CA ALA A 142 4.86 2.36 1.23
C ALA A 142 5.80 2.92 2.31
N VAL A 143 5.82 4.23 2.51
CA VAL A 143 6.71 4.89 3.49
C VAL A 143 5.94 5.43 4.69
N PRO A 144 6.61 5.64 5.83
CA PRO A 144 5.98 6.26 6.98
C PRO A 144 5.48 7.68 6.68
N CYS A 145 4.28 7.98 7.14
CA CYS A 145 3.67 9.31 6.98
C CYS A 145 3.85 10.11 8.28
N HIS A 146 4.28 11.37 8.17
CA HIS A 146 4.41 12.25 9.33
C HIS A 146 3.25 13.25 9.37
N ASN A 147 2.55 13.33 10.50
CA ASN A 147 1.48 14.31 10.71
C ASN A 147 1.46 14.78 12.16
N ARG A 148 1.57 16.10 12.37
CA ARG A 148 1.51 16.76 13.69
C ARG A 148 2.42 16.11 14.74
N GLY A 149 3.67 15.80 14.39
CA GLY A 149 4.64 15.21 15.32
C GLY A 149 4.50 13.69 15.51
N VAL A 150 3.52 13.05 14.88
CA VAL A 150 3.31 11.59 14.95
C VAL A 150 3.72 10.95 13.63
N THR A 151 4.47 9.84 13.71
CA THR A 151 4.84 9.01 12.56
C THR A 151 3.94 7.79 12.48
N TYR A 152 3.32 7.60 11.32
CA TYR A 152 2.45 6.48 11.01
C TYR A 152 3.16 5.56 10.02
N ASN A 153 3.61 4.40 10.51
CA ASN A 153 4.28 3.42 9.66
C ASN A 153 3.27 2.67 8.78
N PRO A 154 3.71 2.11 7.63
CA PRO A 154 2.92 1.13 6.88
C PRO A 154 2.38 0.03 7.81
N PRO A 155 1.17 -0.47 7.57
CA PRO A 155 0.48 -1.35 8.51
C PRO A 155 1.17 -2.71 8.61
N ALA A 156 1.41 -3.16 9.84
CA ALA A 156 1.82 -4.54 10.12
C ALA A 156 0.63 -5.48 10.33
N GLN A 157 -0.59 -4.92 10.44
CA GLN A 157 -1.81 -5.68 10.68
C GLN A 157 -3.04 -4.98 10.10
N HIS A 158 -4.06 -5.77 9.77
CA HIS A 158 -5.39 -5.28 9.39
C HIS A 158 -6.45 -6.25 9.93
N LEU A 159 -7.43 -5.73 10.69
CA LEU A 159 -8.52 -6.50 11.29
C LEU A 159 -8.05 -7.70 12.16
N GLY A 160 -6.86 -7.60 12.75
CA GLY A 160 -6.27 -8.65 13.60
C GLY A 160 -5.40 -9.66 12.84
N GLU A 161 -5.31 -9.57 11.51
CA GLU A 161 -4.45 -10.40 10.68
C GLU A 161 -3.15 -9.67 10.34
N SER A 162 -2.04 -10.40 10.18
CA SER A 162 -0.75 -9.81 9.78
C SER A 162 -0.79 -9.31 8.34
N VAL A 163 -0.15 -8.18 8.08
CA VAL A 163 0.08 -7.66 6.72
C VAL A 163 1.59 -7.68 6.47
N ASP A 164 2.06 -8.79 5.90
CA ASP A 164 3.50 -9.06 5.69
C ASP A 164 4.05 -8.41 4.41
N SER A 165 3.38 -7.38 3.89
CA SER A 165 3.75 -6.67 2.67
C SER A 165 3.76 -5.16 2.90
N LYS A 166 4.86 -4.52 2.51
CA LYS A 166 4.96 -3.06 2.43
C LYS A 166 4.51 -2.51 1.08
N SER A 167 4.04 -3.36 0.16
CA SER A 167 3.62 -2.91 -1.15
C SER A 167 2.38 -2.03 -1.08
N PRO A 168 2.38 -0.82 -1.65
CA PRO A 168 1.17 0.01 -1.76
C PRO A 168 0.01 -0.72 -2.46
N ILE A 169 0.29 -1.60 -3.43
CA ILE A 169 -0.74 -2.45 -4.07
C ILE A 169 -1.42 -3.35 -3.03
N THR A 170 -0.67 -4.11 -2.24
CA THR A 170 -1.26 -5.01 -1.23
C THR A 170 -2.05 -4.24 -0.19
N ILE A 171 -1.50 -3.12 0.29
CA ILE A 171 -2.17 -2.22 1.24
C ILE A 171 -3.47 -1.67 0.65
N ALA A 172 -3.45 -1.28 -0.64
CA ALA A 172 -4.62 -0.77 -1.35
C ALA A 172 -5.72 -1.83 -1.50
N GLU A 173 -5.34 -3.07 -1.84
CA GLU A 173 -6.28 -4.19 -2.01
C GLU A 173 -7.03 -4.48 -0.72
N HIS A 174 -6.33 -4.56 0.42
CA HIS A 174 -6.97 -4.72 1.73
C HIS A 174 -7.92 -3.55 2.04
N GLY A 175 -7.51 -2.32 1.75
CA GLY A 175 -8.37 -1.13 1.87
C GLY A 175 -9.65 -1.25 1.02
N CYS A 176 -9.52 -1.62 -0.25
CA CYS A 176 -10.65 -1.82 -1.16
C CYS A 176 -11.63 -2.88 -0.64
N VAL A 177 -11.14 -4.03 -0.18
CA VAL A 177 -11.98 -5.10 0.38
C VAL A 177 -12.75 -4.59 1.61
N PHE A 178 -12.09 -3.84 2.50
CA PHE A 178 -12.75 -3.22 3.64
C PHE A 178 -13.90 -2.30 3.23
N TYR A 179 -13.65 -1.35 2.31
CA TYR A 179 -14.68 -0.40 1.87
C TYR A 179 -15.75 -1.01 0.97
N GLN A 180 -15.45 -2.10 0.26
CA GLN A 180 -16.44 -2.90 -0.44
C GLN A 180 -17.43 -3.53 0.52
N ASN A 181 -16.95 -4.12 1.62
CA ASN A 181 -17.81 -4.67 2.66
C ASN A 181 -18.63 -3.57 3.34
N TYR A 182 -18.02 -2.42 3.64
CA TYR A 182 -18.73 -1.29 4.23
C TYR A 182 -19.84 -0.75 3.32
N LEU A 183 -19.59 -0.64 2.00
CA LEU A 183 -20.60 -0.23 1.03
C LEU A 183 -21.73 -1.25 0.93
N HIS A 184 -21.42 -2.54 0.87
CA HIS A 184 -22.41 -3.62 0.84
C HIS A 184 -23.33 -3.59 2.08
N ASP A 185 -22.75 -3.37 3.26
CA ASP A 185 -23.54 -3.25 4.47
C ASP A 185 -24.40 -1.97 4.48
N ALA A 186 -23.91 -0.86 3.92
CA ALA A 186 -24.73 0.34 3.72
C ALA A 186 -25.92 0.07 2.79
N GLU A 187 -25.70 -0.60 1.65
CA GLU A 187 -26.75 -0.96 0.71
C GLU A 187 -27.83 -1.81 1.38
N LYS A 188 -27.44 -2.82 2.19
CA LYS A 188 -28.38 -3.64 2.96
C LYS A 188 -29.21 -2.85 3.97
N VAL A 189 -28.64 -1.84 4.60
CA VAL A 189 -29.29 -1.10 5.71
C VAL A 189 -30.19 0.03 5.22
N PHE A 190 -29.84 0.67 4.11
CA PHE A 190 -30.47 1.91 3.64
C PHE A 190 -31.24 1.81 2.31
N LEU A 191 -31.01 0.76 1.51
CA LEU A 191 -31.73 0.54 0.24
C LEU A 191 -32.76 -0.61 0.33
N LYS A 192 -32.77 -1.36 1.43
CA LYS A 192 -33.85 -2.27 1.80
C LYS A 192 -34.82 -1.58 2.74
#